data_AF-A0A0G0FBS1-F1
#
_entry.id   AF-A0A0G0FBS1-F1
#
_cell.length_a   1.000
_cell.length_b   1.000
_cell.length_c   1.000
_cell.angle_alpha   90.00
_cell.angle_beta   90.00
_cell.angle_gamma   90.00
#
_symmetry.space_group_name_H-M   'P 1'
#
loop_
_entity.id
_entity.type
_entity.pdbx_description
1 polymer ?
#
loop_
_entity_poly.entity_id
_entity_poly.type
_entity_poly.pdbx_seq_one_letter_code
_entity_poly.pdbx_strand_id
1 'polypeptide(L)'
;MMDLKVRVPVIWASVLFVCMLFFMPLFKKNDSFYTINEFNEDVSKIYSDLGVFSQRRGDFQGAIKSYKRALAFNPEHSICLNNIEICKKKLKKNISNAVEFLAKLDSSN
;
A
#
# COMPACT_ATOMS: atom_id res chain seq x y z
N MET A 1 5.17 59.75 36.81
CA MET A 1 4.04 59.42 35.92
C MET A 1 4.46 58.21 35.09
N MET A 2 4.34 57.01 35.66
CA MET A 2 4.78 55.76 35.02
C MET A 2 3.67 54.73 35.25
N ASP A 3 2.96 54.33 34.20
CA ASP A 3 2.22 53.07 34.19
C ASP A 3 2.33 52.44 32.79
N LEU A 4 3.50 51.84 32.60
CA LEU A 4 3.81 50.91 31.53
C LEU A 4 3.14 49.56 31.87
N LYS A 5 1.83 49.45 31.67
CA LYS A 5 1.13 48.16 31.67
C LYS A 5 0.27 48.05 30.42
N VAL A 6 0.95 47.84 29.29
CA VAL A 6 0.37 47.14 28.14
C VAL A 6 0.12 45.70 28.59
N ARG A 7 -0.91 45.53 29.41
CA ARG A 7 -1.36 44.24 29.92
C ARG A 7 -2.21 43.66 28.80
N VAL A 8 -1.55 43.04 27.82
CA VAL A 8 -2.23 42.23 26.79
C VAL A 8 -3.12 41.28 27.59
N PRO A 9 -4.46 41.42 27.54
CA PRO A 9 -5.28 40.76 28.56
C PRO A 9 -5.14 39.26 28.35
N VAL A 10 -4.92 38.51 29.42
CA VAL A 10 -4.74 37.03 29.40
C VAL A 10 -5.85 36.33 28.61
N ILE A 11 -7.02 36.98 28.54
CA ILE A 11 -8.18 36.64 27.73
C ILE A 11 -7.87 36.59 26.23
N TRP A 12 -7.04 37.49 25.70
CA TRP A 12 -6.65 37.48 24.28
C TRP A 12 -5.66 36.37 23.97
N ALA A 13 -4.82 35.98 24.93
CA ALA A 13 -3.94 34.82 24.79
C ALA A 13 -4.73 33.51 24.80
N SER A 14 -5.74 33.37 25.66
CA SER A 14 -6.63 32.20 25.66
C SER A 14 -7.55 32.17 24.44
N VAL A 15 -8.03 33.31 23.96
CA VAL A 15 -8.80 33.42 22.70
C VAL A 15 -7.93 33.07 21.50
N LEU A 16 -6.69 33.54 21.42
CA LEU A 16 -5.75 33.15 20.36
C LEU A 16 -5.37 31.66 20.43
N PHE A 17 -5.25 31.10 21.63
CA PHE A 17 -4.96 29.68 21.83
C PHE A 17 -6.13 28.78 21.45
N VAL A 18 -7.36 29.15 21.83
CA VAL A 18 -8.59 28.46 21.42
C VAL A 18 -8.82 28.62 19.92
N CYS A 19 -8.55 29.81 19.37
CA CYS A 19 -8.50 30.01 17.93
C CYS A 19 -7.46 29.11 17.29
N MET A 20 -6.23 28.99 17.81
CA MET A 20 -5.23 28.09 17.27
C MET A 20 -5.64 26.62 17.32
N LEU A 21 -6.35 26.17 18.36
CA LEU A 21 -6.86 24.80 18.44
C LEU A 21 -8.04 24.53 17.47
N PHE A 22 -8.93 25.51 17.26
CA PHE A 22 -10.05 25.41 16.33
C PHE A 22 -9.70 25.74 14.87
N PHE A 23 -8.66 26.54 14.61
CA PHE A 23 -8.09 26.84 13.30
C PHE A 23 -6.91 25.92 12.93
N MET A 24 -6.37 25.11 13.86
CA MET A 24 -5.34 24.10 13.54
C MET A 24 -5.75 23.04 12.52
N PRO A 25 -7.04 22.74 12.25
CA PRO A 25 -7.39 21.88 11.12
C PRO A 25 -7.06 22.53 9.76
N LEU A 26 -6.76 23.83 9.69
CA LEU A 26 -6.43 24.55 8.45
C LEU A 26 -4.98 24.41 8.01
N PHE A 27 -4.11 23.74 8.79
CA PHE A 27 -3.06 22.94 8.17
C PHE A 27 -3.70 21.63 7.71
N LYS A 28 -4.65 21.76 6.78
CA LYS A 28 -5.12 20.70 5.93
C LYS A 28 -3.91 20.26 5.14
N LYS A 29 -3.16 19.34 5.75
CA LYS A 29 -2.28 18.34 5.17
C LYS A 29 -2.12 18.59 3.65
N ASN A 30 -1.08 19.35 3.28
CA ASN A 30 -0.72 19.78 1.92
C ASN A 30 -1.41 18.95 0.81
N ASP A 31 -2.45 19.53 0.17
CA ASP A 31 -3.40 18.83 -0.71
C ASP A 31 -2.74 18.01 -1.86
N SER A 32 -1.48 18.29 -2.24
CA SER A 32 -0.79 17.55 -3.30
C SER A 32 -0.15 16.23 -2.85
N PHE A 33 0.31 16.10 -1.60
CA PHE A 33 1.04 14.89 -1.17
C PHE A 33 0.07 13.77 -0.76
N TYR A 34 -1.03 14.12 -0.11
CA TYR A 34 -2.05 13.15 0.32
C TYR A 34 -2.81 12.56 -0.86
N THR A 35 -3.10 13.38 -1.88
CA THR A 35 -3.71 12.90 -3.12
C THR A 35 -2.80 11.95 -3.88
N ILE A 36 -1.48 12.17 -3.91
CA ILE A 36 -0.52 11.23 -4.51
C ILE A 36 -0.48 9.90 -3.75
N ASN A 37 -0.50 9.95 -2.40
CA ASN A 37 -0.48 8.72 -1.61
C ASN A 37 -1.77 7.91 -1.75
N GLU A 38 -2.93 8.56 -1.65
CA GLU A 38 -4.24 7.92 -1.88
C GLU A 38 -4.35 7.35 -3.29
N PHE A 39 -3.92 8.11 -4.31
CA PHE A 39 -3.89 7.63 -5.69
C PHE A 39 -2.98 6.41 -5.86
N ASN A 40 -1.77 6.42 -5.27
CA ASN A 40 -0.86 5.28 -5.32
C ASN A 40 -1.44 4.07 -4.59
N GLU A 41 -2.14 4.27 -3.48
CA GLU A 41 -2.81 3.21 -2.75
C GLU A 41 -3.93 2.57 -3.57
N ASP A 42 -4.76 3.38 -4.23
CA ASP A 42 -5.81 2.92 -5.13
C ASP A 42 -5.24 2.16 -6.34
N VAL A 43 -4.20 2.71 -6.99
CA VAL A 43 -3.52 2.04 -8.11
C VAL A 43 -2.90 0.73 -7.66
N SER A 44 -2.25 0.71 -6.49
CA SER A 44 -1.72 -0.52 -5.89
C SER A 44 -2.81 -1.57 -5.69
N LYS A 45 -3.96 -1.16 -5.15
CA LYS A 45 -5.11 -2.06 -4.92
C LYS A 45 -5.66 -2.63 -6.23
N ILE A 46 -5.80 -1.82 -7.27
CA ILE A 46 -6.24 -2.28 -8.60
C ILE A 46 -5.30 -3.36 -9.15
N TYR A 47 -3.99 -3.15 -9.07
CA TYR A 47 -3.02 -4.16 -9.50
C TYR A 47 -3.04 -5.41 -8.61
N SER A 48 -3.33 -5.27 -7.31
CA SER A 48 -3.50 -6.40 -6.40
C SER A 48 -4.71 -7.26 -6.82
N ASP A 49 -5.83 -6.63 -7.16
CA ASP A 49 -7.05 -7.33 -7.59
C ASP A 49 -6.84 -8.03 -8.94
N LEU A 50 -6.11 -7.40 -9.87
CA LEU A 50 -5.69 -8.04 -11.13
C LEU A 50 -4.80 -9.27 -10.88
N GLY A 51 -3.93 -9.20 -9.85
CA GLY A 51 -3.12 -10.34 -9.41
C GLY A 51 -3.98 -11.49 -8.91
N VAL A 52 -4.98 -11.18 -8.07
CA VAL A 52 -5.95 -12.17 -7.56
C VAL A 52 -6.74 -12.81 -8.70
N PHE A 53 -7.20 -12.01 -9.66
CA PHE A 53 -7.91 -12.50 -10.83
C PHE A 53 -7.05 -13.47 -11.66
N SER A 54 -5.79 -13.10 -11.92
CA SER A 54 -4.84 -13.95 -12.65
C SER A 54 -4.55 -15.25 -11.90
N GLN A 55 -4.39 -15.17 -10.58
CA GLN A 55 -4.19 -16.33 -9.71
C GLN A 55 -5.38 -17.30 -9.73
N ARG A 56 -6.62 -16.77 -9.74
CA ARG A 56 -7.85 -17.57 -9.86
C ARG A 56 -7.96 -18.27 -11.21
N ARG A 57 -7.42 -17.66 -12.27
CA ARG A 57 -7.32 -18.28 -13.61
C ARG A 57 -6.20 -19.32 -13.73
N GLY A 58 -5.39 -19.51 -12.69
CA GLY A 58 -4.23 -20.41 -12.72
C GLY A 58 -2.98 -19.80 -13.37
N ASP A 59 -3.05 -18.54 -13.84
CA ASP A 59 -1.89 -17.81 -14.37
C ASP A 59 -1.08 -17.21 -13.21
N PHE A 60 -0.27 -18.06 -12.58
CA PHE A 60 0.57 -17.66 -11.46
C PHE A 60 1.72 -16.72 -11.87
N GLN A 61 2.18 -16.76 -13.12
CA GLN A 61 3.22 -15.82 -13.60
C GLN A 61 2.63 -14.43 -13.85
N GLY A 62 1.46 -14.35 -14.49
CA GLY A 62 0.71 -13.10 -14.64
C GLY A 62 0.32 -12.49 -13.30
N ALA A 63 -0.10 -13.32 -12.34
CA ALA A 63 -0.39 -12.88 -10.98
C ALA A 63 0.82 -12.20 -10.31
N ILE A 64 2.00 -12.83 -10.38
CA ILE A 64 3.24 -12.25 -9.83
C ILE A 64 3.58 -10.91 -10.49
N LYS A 65 3.38 -10.79 -11.81
CA LYS A 65 3.63 -9.54 -12.53
C LYS A 65 2.71 -8.41 -12.04
N SER A 66 1.43 -8.70 -11.83
CA SER A 66 0.45 -7.75 -11.31
C SER A 66 0.77 -7.34 -9.86
N TYR A 67 1.05 -8.30 -8.98
CA TYR A 67 1.45 -7.98 -7.60
C TYR A 67 2.74 -7.16 -7.51
N LYS A 68 3.72 -7.42 -8.40
CA LYS A 68 4.94 -6.59 -8.47
C LYS A 68 4.66 -5.15 -8.90
N ARG A 69 3.68 -4.94 -9.79
CA ARG A 69 3.24 -3.59 -10.15
C ARG A 69 2.56 -2.89 -8.97
N ALA A 70 1.72 -3.60 -8.21
CA ALA A 70 1.13 -3.07 -6.99
C ALA A 70 2.21 -2.59 -5.99
N LEU A 71 3.24 -3.41 -5.78
CA LEU A 71 4.37 -3.09 -4.89
C LEU A 71 5.24 -1.92 -5.38
N ALA A 72 5.18 -1.56 -6.67
CA ALA A 72 5.86 -0.37 -7.18
C ALA A 72 5.18 0.93 -6.72
N PHE A 73 3.87 0.89 -6.43
CA PHE A 73 3.10 2.03 -5.90
C PHE A 73 3.00 2.00 -4.38
N ASN A 74 2.87 0.81 -3.79
CA ASN A 74 2.89 0.63 -2.34
C ASN A 74 3.83 -0.54 -1.96
N PRO A 75 5.11 -0.26 -1.65
CA PRO A 75 6.10 -1.29 -1.29
C PRO A 75 5.73 -2.11 -0.06
N GLU A 76 4.92 -1.56 0.85
CA GLU A 76 4.52 -2.19 2.11
C GLU A 76 3.21 -2.97 1.99
N HIS A 77 2.71 -3.19 0.77
CA HIS A 77 1.48 -3.95 0.55
C HIS A 77 1.68 -5.45 0.86
N SER A 78 1.57 -5.78 2.15
CA SER A 78 1.82 -7.12 2.73
C SER A 78 1.03 -8.24 2.05
N ILE A 79 -0.20 -7.95 1.64
CA ILE A 79 -1.06 -8.90 0.92
C ILE A 79 -0.42 -9.30 -0.43
N CYS A 80 0.14 -8.34 -1.18
CA CYS A 80 0.82 -8.62 -2.44
C CYS A 80 2.07 -9.47 -2.24
N LEU A 81 2.87 -9.18 -1.21
CA LEU A 81 4.06 -9.97 -0.87
C LEU A 81 3.70 -11.43 -0.57
N ASN A 82 2.71 -11.65 0.29
CA ASN A 82 2.23 -12.99 0.63
C ASN A 82 1.70 -13.73 -0.61
N ASN A 83 0.89 -13.06 -1.43
CA ASN A 83 0.34 -13.67 -2.64
C ASN A 83 1.41 -14.02 -3.68
N ILE A 84 2.50 -13.25 -3.79
CA ILE A 84 3.65 -13.60 -4.62
C ILE A 84 4.29 -14.90 -4.13
N GLU A 85 4.49 -15.07 -2.82
CA GLU A 85 5.06 -16.31 -2.26
C GLU A 85 4.17 -17.52 -2.55
N ILE A 86 2.86 -17.37 -2.38
CA ILE A 86 1.88 -18.41 -2.70
C ILE A 86 1.97 -18.78 -4.18
N CYS A 87 2.02 -17.80 -5.08
CA CYS A 87 2.15 -18.05 -6.52
C CYS A 87 3.47 -18.75 -6.87
N LYS A 88 4.59 -18.34 -6.27
CA LYS A 88 5.90 -18.98 -6.46
C LYS A 88 5.89 -20.44 -5.99
N LYS A 89 5.29 -20.73 -4.83
CA LYS A 89 5.15 -22.10 -4.31
C LYS A 89 4.34 -22.97 -5.27
N LYS A 90 3.23 -22.46 -5.81
CA LYS A 90 2.42 -23.17 -6.80
C LYS A 90 3.17 -23.44 -8.10
N LEU A 91 3.90 -22.47 -8.62
CA LEU A 91 4.74 -22.66 -9.81
C LEU A 91 5.80 -23.75 -9.60
N LYS A 92 6.51 -23.71 -8.47
CA LYS A 92 7.52 -24.72 -8.14
C LYS A 92 6.91 -26.13 -8.05
N LYS A 93 5.73 -26.25 -7.43
CA LYS A 93 5.01 -27.52 -7.34
C LYS A 93 4.61 -28.05 -8.72
N ASN A 94 4.06 -27.18 -9.59
CA ASN A 94 3.68 -27.58 -10.94
C ASN A 94 4.87 -28.08 -11.76
N ILE A 95 6.01 -27.40 -11.66
CA ILE A 95 7.26 -27.83 -12.33
C ILE A 95 7.72 -29.18 -11.78
N SER A 96 7.74 -29.35 -10.45
CA SER A 96 8.13 -30.62 -9.82
C SER A 96 7.25 -31.79 -10.29
N ASN A 97 5.93 -31.59 -10.33
CA ASN A 97 4.99 -32.61 -10.79
C ASN A 97 5.22 -32.98 -12.26
N ALA A 98 5.50 -31.99 -13.11
CA ALA A 98 5.79 -32.23 -14.52
C ALA A 98 7.08 -33.04 -14.71
N VAL A 99 8.14 -32.73 -13.96
CA VAL A 99 9.40 -33.48 -14.00
C VAL A 99 9.21 -34.93 -13.53
N GLU A 100 8.47 -35.14 -12.44
CA GLU A 100 8.18 -36.50 -11.95
C GLU A 100 7.37 -37.32 -12.97
N PHE A 101 6.41 -36.69 -13.64
CA PHE A 101 5.62 -37.34 -14.70
C PHE A 101 6.48 -37.78 -15.87
N LEU A 102 7.41 -36.93 -16.34
CA LEU A 102 8.35 -37.28 -17.41
C LEU A 102 9.27 -38.43 -17.01
N ALA A 103 9.83 -38.40 -15.79
CA ALA A 103 10.71 -39.46 -15.30
C ALA A 103 10.03 -40.85 -15.27
N LYS A 104 8.72 -40.90 -14.98
CA LYS A 104 7.96 -42.16 -15.02
C LYS A 104 7.80 -42.70 -16.42
N LEU A 105 7.56 -41.83 -17.41
CA LEU A 105 7.45 -42.24 -18.82
C LEU A 105 8.76 -42.86 -19.32
N ASP A 106 9.89 -42.24 -19.01
CA ASP A 106 11.22 -42.72 -19.40
C ASP A 106 11.57 -44.08 -18.77
N SER A 107 11.06 -44.35 -17.55
CA SER A 107 11.27 -45.65 -16.87
C SER A 107 10.34 -46.78 -17.34
N SER A 108 9.34 -46.47 -18.17
CA SER A 108 8.31 -47.42 -18.64
C SER A 108 8.52 -47.90 -20.09
N ASN A 109 9.61 -47.48 -20.72
CA ASN A 109 10.00 -47.76 -22.10
C ASN A 109 11.35 -48.47 -22.13
#